data_AF-A0A257JEH8-F1
#
_entry.id   AF-A0A257JEH8-F1
#
_cell.length_a   1.000
_cell.length_b   1.000
_cell.length_c   1.000
_cell.angle_alpha   90.00
_cell.angle_beta   90.00
_cell.angle_gamma   90.00
#
_symmetry.space_group_name_H-M   'P 1'
#
loop_
_entity.id
_entity.type
_entity.pdbx_description
1 polymer ?
#
loop_
_entity_poly.entity_id
_entity_poly.type
_entity_poly.pdbx_seq_one_letter_code
_entity_poly.pdbx_strand_id
1 'polypeptide(L)'
;MSSAVDDAVRRQVAAGVDVVSDGEMSKISYATYIKDRFTGFDGDSPRRTPADLLDYPGFMQRLASGGGTPAYRRPCCVGPIGVKSMLPLSKDIAHVKAAAVRHGA
;
A
#
# COMPACT_ATOMS: atom_id res chain seq x y z
N MET A 1 2.25 -2.06 -13.88
CA MET A 1 2.64 -1.29 -12.68
C MET A 1 3.46 -0.07 -13.05
N SER A 2 4.51 -0.18 -13.87
CA SER A 2 5.32 0.98 -14.30
C SER A 2 4.49 2.13 -14.91
N SER A 3 3.46 1.84 -15.72
CA SER A 3 2.59 2.87 -16.30
C SER A 3 1.75 3.63 -15.26
N ALA A 4 1.30 2.97 -14.20
CA ALA A 4 0.54 3.60 -13.13
C ALA A 4 1.44 4.50 -12.26
N VAL A 5 2.68 4.06 -12.00
CA VAL A 5 3.71 4.89 -11.37
C VAL A 5 4.01 6.12 -12.23
N ASP A 6 4.17 5.93 -13.54
CA ASP A 6 4.44 7.01 -14.48
C ASP A 6 3.33 8.07 -14.48
N ASP A 7 2.07 7.65 -14.56
CA ASP A 7 0.92 8.56 -14.52
C ASP A 7 0.77 9.25 -13.16
N ALA A 8 1.05 8.55 -12.05
CA ALA A 8 1.06 9.16 -10.72
C ALA A 8 2.14 10.24 -10.59
N VAL A 9 3.36 9.99 -11.08
CA VAL A 9 4.45 10.98 -11.06
C VAL A 9 4.10 12.17 -11.95
N ARG A 10 3.61 11.94 -13.18
CA ARG A 10 3.14 13.00 -14.09
C ARG A 10 2.12 13.93 -13.42
N ARG A 11 1.15 13.37 -12.69
CA ARG A 11 0.14 14.15 -11.97
C ARG A 11 0.71 14.91 -10.79
N GLN A 12 1.64 14.32 -10.04
CA GLN A 12 2.33 14.98 -8.93
C GLN A 12 3.14 16.20 -9.43
N VAL A 13 3.90 16.05 -10.52
CA VAL A 13 4.64 17.16 -11.15
C VAL A 13 3.69 18.27 -11.61
N ALA A 14 2.61 17.91 -12.31
CA ALA A 14 1.60 18.89 -12.74
C ALA A 14 0.92 19.63 -11.57
N ALA A 15 0.88 19.01 -10.38
CA ALA A 15 0.36 19.61 -9.16
C ALA A 15 1.41 20.44 -8.38
N GLY A 16 2.67 20.49 -8.83
CA GLY A 16 3.74 21.22 -8.17
C GLY A 16 4.34 20.50 -6.95
N VAL A 17 4.28 19.16 -6.91
CA VAL A 17 4.95 18.38 -5.85
C VAL A 17 6.46 18.34 -6.11
N ASP A 18 7.26 18.94 -5.23
CA ASP A 18 8.72 19.02 -5.38
C ASP A 18 9.44 17.67 -5.25
N VAL A 19 8.94 16.78 -4.38
CA VAL A 19 9.52 15.45 -4.13
C VAL A 19 8.46 14.40 -4.41
N VAL A 20 8.50 13.84 -5.62
CA VAL A 20 7.52 12.86 -6.08
C VAL A 20 7.73 11.47 -5.47
N SER A 21 6.66 10.67 -5.45
CA SER A 21 6.67 9.27 -5.01
C SER A 21 6.11 8.33 -6.07
N ASP A 22 6.23 7.01 -5.86
CA ASP A 22 5.59 5.99 -6.72
C ASP A 22 4.06 5.95 -6.56
N GLY A 23 3.51 6.75 -5.64
CA GLY A 23 2.09 6.79 -5.30
C GLY A 23 1.56 5.47 -4.73
N GLU A 24 2.42 4.57 -4.27
CA GLU A 24 2.09 3.18 -3.93
C GLU A 24 1.52 2.34 -5.10
N MET A 25 1.69 2.78 -6.36
CA MET A 25 1.04 2.15 -7.52
C MET A 25 1.64 0.79 -7.93
N SER A 26 2.76 0.38 -7.31
CA SER A 26 3.39 -0.94 -7.55
C SER A 26 2.92 -2.03 -6.58
N LYS A 27 2.01 -1.72 -5.66
CA LYS A 27 1.54 -2.64 -4.63
C LYS A 27 0.06 -2.43 -4.35
N ILE A 28 -0.61 -3.45 -3.80
CA ILE A 28 -2.04 -3.37 -3.46
C ILE A 28 -2.24 -2.50 -2.21
N SER A 29 -1.29 -2.56 -1.27
CA SER A 29 -1.26 -1.74 -0.05
C SER A 29 0.13 -1.80 0.57
N TYR A 30 0.60 -0.71 1.16
CA TYR A 30 1.83 -0.72 1.96
C TYR A 30 1.79 -1.79 3.08
N ALA A 31 0.62 -2.04 3.68
CA ALA A 31 0.49 -2.93 4.82
C ALA A 31 0.61 -4.41 4.43
N THR A 32 0.04 -4.79 3.28
CA THR A 32 0.07 -6.19 2.82
C THR A 32 1.39 -6.55 2.12
N TYR A 33 2.16 -5.55 1.69
CA TYR A 33 3.46 -5.72 1.04
C TYR A 33 4.54 -6.30 1.95
N ILE A 34 4.32 -6.28 3.27
CA ILE A 34 5.26 -6.80 4.27
C ILE A 34 5.64 -8.26 4.02
N LYS A 35 4.70 -9.11 3.54
CA LYS A 35 4.94 -10.53 3.22
C LYS A 35 5.89 -10.75 2.04
N ASP A 36 6.02 -9.73 1.18
CA ASP A 36 6.88 -9.77 0.00
C ASP A 36 8.31 -9.29 0.35
N ARG A 37 8.45 -8.51 1.43
CA ARG A 37 9.70 -7.88 1.87
C ARG A 37 10.37 -8.60 3.05
N PHE A 38 9.59 -9.22 3.93
CA PHE A 38 10.06 -9.81 5.18
C PHE A 38 9.62 -11.27 5.34
N THR A 39 10.42 -12.03 6.09
CA THR A 39 10.05 -13.36 6.57
C THR A 39 9.12 -13.24 7.77
N GLY A 40 8.49 -14.35 8.16
CA GLY A 40 7.67 -14.40 9.37
C GLY A 40 6.28 -13.78 9.24
N PHE A 41 5.85 -13.35 8.04
CA PHE A 41 4.50 -12.83 7.79
C PHE A 41 3.71 -13.72 6.84
N ASP A 42 2.57 -14.24 7.31
CA ASP A 42 1.62 -15.02 6.51
C ASP A 42 0.22 -14.98 7.17
N GLY A 43 -0.72 -15.76 6.64
CA GLY A 43 -2.06 -15.92 7.19
C GLY A 43 -3.01 -14.75 6.89
N ASP A 44 -4.11 -14.70 7.63
CA ASP A 44 -5.09 -13.63 7.59
C ASP A 44 -5.52 -13.28 9.01
N SER A 45 -5.15 -12.09 9.48
CA SER A 45 -5.52 -11.60 10.81
C SER A 45 -7.02 -11.29 10.89
N PRO A 46 -7.68 -11.56 12.03
CA PRO A 46 -9.09 -11.25 12.19
C PRO A 46 -9.33 -9.74 12.06
N ARG A 47 -10.46 -9.39 11.44
CA ARG A 47 -10.94 -8.01 11.37
C ARG A 47 -11.51 -7.65 12.73
N ARG A 48 -10.85 -6.74 13.42
CA ARG A 48 -11.36 -6.14 14.66
C ARG A 48 -12.06 -4.85 14.30
N THR A 49 -13.27 -4.67 14.81
CA THR A 49 -13.98 -3.39 14.73
C THR A 49 -13.11 -2.34 15.43
N PRO A 50 -12.72 -1.25 14.74
CA PRO A 50 -12.10 -0.09 15.37
C PRO A 50 -12.92 0.38 16.58
N ALA A 51 -12.24 0.74 17.67
CA ALA A 51 -12.90 1.05 18.94
C ALA A 51 -13.83 2.28 18.83
N ASP A 52 -13.42 3.28 18.05
CA ASP A 52 -14.23 4.45 17.70
C ASP A 52 -15.53 4.08 16.97
N LEU A 53 -15.53 3.05 16.12
CA LEU A 53 -16.77 2.60 15.47
C LEU A 53 -17.77 1.96 16.44
N LEU A 54 -17.31 1.46 17.60
CA LEU A 54 -18.20 0.95 18.65
C LEU A 54 -18.94 2.10 19.35
N ASP A 55 -18.31 3.27 19.48
CA ASP A 55 -18.91 4.48 20.07
C ASP A 55 -19.95 5.13 19.13
N TYR A 56 -19.90 4.83 17.83
CA TYR A 56 -20.79 5.39 16.80
C TYR A 56 -21.49 4.30 15.96
N PRO A 57 -22.42 3.52 16.54
CA PRO A 57 -23.01 2.36 15.87
C PRO A 57 -23.79 2.69 14.60
N GLY A 58 -24.43 3.87 14.52
CA GLY A 58 -25.12 4.31 13.30
C GLY A 58 -24.16 4.59 12.14
N PHE A 59 -22.97 5.11 12.42
CA PHE A 59 -21.94 5.28 11.38
C PHE A 59 -21.34 3.94 10.97
N MET A 60 -21.10 3.05 11.93
CA MET A 60 -20.66 1.68 11.67
C MET A 60 -21.61 0.93 10.74
N GLN A 61 -22.93 1.02 10.98
CA GLN A 61 -23.93 0.36 10.13
C GLN A 61 -23.91 0.90 8.69
N ARG A 62 -23.79 2.23 8.52
CA ARG A 62 -23.64 2.84 7.18
C ARG A 62 -22.39 2.34 6.46
N LEU A 63 -21.25 2.31 7.15
CA LEU A 63 -19.98 1.79 6.63
C LEU A 63 -20.10 0.33 6.17
N ALA A 64 -20.76 -0.51 6.98
CA ALA A 64 -20.99 -1.92 6.66
C ALA A 64 -21.87 -2.08 5.40
N SER A 65 -22.95 -1.29 5.28
CA SER A 65 -23.83 -1.32 4.10
C SER A 65 -23.17 -0.80 2.81
N GLY A 66 -22.13 0.02 2.93
CA GLY A 66 -21.42 0.61 1.79
C GLY A 66 -20.36 -0.30 1.16
N GLY A 67 -20.17 -1.53 1.64
CA GLY A 67 -19.18 -2.47 1.11
C GLY A 67 -17.73 -2.07 1.39
N GLY A 68 -17.49 -1.15 2.33
CA GLY A 68 -16.17 -0.57 2.59
C GLY A 68 -15.15 -1.51 3.25
N THR A 69 -15.50 -2.78 3.49
CA THR A 69 -14.59 -3.73 4.13
C THR A 69 -13.73 -4.45 3.08
N PRO A 70 -12.41 -4.22 3.02
CA PRO A 70 -11.57 -4.86 2.03
C PRO A 70 -11.48 -6.38 2.25
N ALA A 71 -11.61 -7.14 1.17
CA ALA A 71 -11.56 -8.61 1.18
C ALA A 71 -10.15 -9.19 1.10
N TYR A 72 -9.11 -8.36 0.94
CA TYR A 72 -7.74 -8.85 0.86
C TYR A 72 -7.27 -9.45 2.20
N ARG A 73 -6.35 -10.43 2.11
CA ARG A 73 -5.71 -11.03 3.29
C ARG A 73 -4.84 -10.01 4.01
N ARG A 74 -4.86 -10.03 5.33
CA ARG A 74 -4.04 -9.21 6.22
C ARG A 74 -2.97 -10.08 6.88
N PRO A 75 -1.76 -10.18 6.32
CA PRO A 75 -0.71 -11.01 6.89
C PRO A 75 -0.44 -10.61 8.34
N CYS A 76 -0.22 -11.60 9.20
CA CYS A 76 0.21 -11.41 10.58
C CYS A 76 1.58 -12.03 10.80
N CYS A 77 2.24 -11.61 11.88
CA CYS A 77 3.50 -12.21 12.30
C CYS A 77 3.25 -13.63 12.83
N VAL A 78 3.83 -14.62 12.17
CA VAL A 78 3.73 -16.06 12.47
C VAL A 78 5.10 -16.68 12.79
N GLY A 79 6.17 -15.87 12.79
CA GLY A 79 7.52 -16.36 13.05
C GLY A 79 8.58 -15.26 13.03
N PRO A 80 9.87 -15.62 13.10
CA PRO A 80 10.97 -14.66 13.13
C PRO A 80 11.01 -13.73 11.92
N ILE A 81 11.23 -12.44 12.20
CA ILE A 81 11.27 -11.38 11.19
C ILE A 81 12.71 -11.17 10.72
N GLY A 82 12.88 -11.17 9.40
CA GLY A 82 14.13 -10.87 8.72
C GLY A 82 13.84 -10.37 7.31
N VAL A 83 14.86 -9.81 6.65
CA VAL A 83 14.73 -9.39 5.25
C VAL A 83 14.60 -10.63 4.36
N LYS A 84 13.47 -10.75 3.66
CA LYS A 84 13.23 -11.85 2.72
C LYS A 84 13.88 -11.59 1.38
N SER A 85 13.71 -10.37 0.87
CA SER A 85 14.29 -9.95 -0.40
C SER A 85 14.31 -8.44 -0.55
N MET A 86 15.39 -7.94 -1.15
CA MET A 86 15.50 -6.54 -1.58
C MET A 86 14.96 -6.32 -3.00
N LEU A 87 14.73 -7.38 -3.77
CA LEU A 87 14.33 -7.28 -5.17
C LEU A 87 13.02 -6.50 -5.37
N PRO A 88 11.95 -6.70 -4.57
CA PRO A 88 10.72 -5.92 -4.75
C PRO A 88 10.96 -4.41 -4.55
N LEU A 89 11.78 -4.02 -3.56
CA LEU A 89 12.17 -2.62 -3.37
C LEU A 89 12.93 -2.07 -4.57
N SER A 90 13.92 -2.82 -5.07
CA SER A 90 14.73 -2.38 -6.19
C SER A 90 13.87 -2.13 -7.43
N LYS A 91 12.84 -2.96 -7.66
CA LYS A 91 11.87 -2.76 -8.76
C LYS A 91 11.03 -1.50 -8.56
N ASP A 92 10.49 -1.30 -7.36
CA ASP A 92 9.71 -0.09 -7.03
C ASP A 92 10.54 1.18 -7.25
N ILE A 93 11.79 1.19 -6.76
CA ILE A 93 12.73 2.29 -6.95
C ILE A 93 13.04 2.51 -8.43
N ALA A 94 13.25 1.45 -9.21
CA ALA A 94 13.52 1.57 -10.64
C ALA A 94 12.33 2.22 -11.38
N HIS A 95 11.09 1.85 -11.05
CA HIS A 95 9.90 2.44 -11.65
C HIS A 95 9.79 3.95 -11.36
N VAL A 96 9.91 4.36 -10.09
CA VAL A 96 9.77 5.79 -9.73
C VAL A 96 10.91 6.63 -10.27
N LYS A 97 12.16 6.11 -10.28
CA LYS A 97 13.30 6.82 -10.88
C LYS A 97 13.11 7.03 -12.38
N ALA A 98 12.66 6.01 -13.11
CA ALA A 98 12.40 6.13 -14.53
C ALA A 98 11.29 7.15 -14.85
N ALA A 99 10.23 7.18 -14.02
CA ALA A 99 9.16 8.15 -14.14
C ALA A 99 9.60 9.59 -13.79
N ALA A 100 10.36 9.76 -12.71
CA ALA A 100 10.90 11.07 -12.30
C ALA A 100 11.75 11.70 -13.41
N VAL A 101 12.69 10.93 -13.98
CA VAL A 101 13.50 11.35 -15.14
C VAL A 101 12.63 11.76 -16.33
N ARG A 102 11.54 11.02 -16.60
CA ARG A 102 10.65 11.33 -17.73
C ARG A 102 9.88 12.64 -17.56
N HIS A 103 9.47 12.96 -16.34
CA HIS A 103 8.60 14.11 -16.05
C HIS A 103 9.36 15.31 -15.46
N GLY A 104 10.69 15.25 -15.37
CA GLY A 104 11.52 16.35 -14.89
C GLY A 104 11.42 16.61 -13.39
N ALA A 105 11.23 15.54 -12.61
CA ALA A 105 11.22 15.55 -11.14
C ALA A 105 12.51 14.97 -10.56
#